data_AF-A0A7G5SZM6-F1
#
_entry.id   AF-A0A7G5SZM6-F1
#
_cell.length_a   1.000
_cell.length_b   1.000
_cell.length_c   1.000
_cell.angle_alpha   90.00
_cell.angle_beta   90.00
_cell.angle_gamma   90.00
#
_symmetry.space_group_name_H-M   'P 1'
#
loop_
_entity.id
_entity.type
_entity.pdbx_description
1 polymer ?
#
loop_
_entity_poly.entity_id
_entity_poly.type
_entity_poly.pdbx_seq_one_letter_code
_entity_poly.pdbx_strand_id
1 'polypeptide(L)'
;MPPNTDKHLSFPQVKYPIFRDANPKLAQQWLKGKRIQDGAEDLWRIHDCLYDLTDFISKHPGGSQWLLFTKGTDITEQFETHHLKG
;
A
#
# COMPACT_ATOMS: atom_id res chain seq x y z
N MET A 1 8.80 -2.49 21.85
CA MET A 1 7.94 -3.68 22.03
C MET A 1 7.89 -4.43 20.71
N PRO A 2 8.27 -5.72 20.66
CA PRO A 2 8.06 -6.52 19.45
C PRO A 2 6.55 -6.61 19.16
N PRO A 3 6.11 -6.57 17.89
CA PRO A 3 4.71 -6.77 17.55
C PRO A 3 4.28 -8.17 17.99
N ASN A 4 3.17 -8.26 18.72
CA ASN A 4 2.55 -9.53 19.08
C ASN A 4 2.11 -10.24 17.78
N THR A 5 2.71 -11.39 17.50
CA THR A 5 2.50 -12.20 16.28
C THR A 5 1.30 -13.14 16.37
N ASP A 6 0.67 -13.31 17.54
CA ASP A 6 -0.47 -14.20 17.77
C ASP A 6 -1.82 -13.57 17.43
N LYS A 7 -1.87 -12.74 16.37
CA LYS A 7 -3.09 -12.03 15.98
C LYS A 7 -3.74 -12.68 14.77
N HIS A 8 -4.96 -13.18 15.02
CA HIS A 8 -5.85 -13.93 14.13
C HIS A 8 -5.85 -13.43 12.67
N LEU A 9 -5.71 -14.37 11.73
CA LEU A 9 -6.12 -14.18 10.35
C LEU A 9 -7.62 -13.85 10.36
N SER A 10 -7.99 -12.68 9.83
CA SER A 10 -9.41 -12.34 9.66
C SER A 10 -9.89 -13.03 8.40
N PHE A 11 -11.06 -13.69 8.43
CA PHE A 11 -11.68 -14.20 7.19
C PHE A 11 -11.81 -13.03 6.20
N PRO A 12 -11.38 -13.15 4.92
CA PRO A 12 -10.94 -14.35 4.19
C PRO A 12 -9.40 -14.57 4.15
N GLN A 13 -8.73 -14.68 5.31
CA GLN A 13 -7.27 -14.84 5.46
C GLN A 13 -6.45 -13.56 5.26
N VAL A 14 -7.02 -12.40 5.59
CA VAL A 14 -6.27 -11.15 5.58
C VAL A 14 -5.26 -11.15 6.74
N LYS A 15 -3.98 -10.95 6.41
CA LYS A 15 -2.91 -10.79 7.39
C LYS A 15 -3.22 -9.62 8.33
N TYR A 16 -3.01 -9.80 9.62
CA TYR A 16 -3.19 -8.73 10.59
C TYR A 16 -2.22 -7.58 10.27
N PRO A 17 -2.68 -6.32 10.11
CA PRO A 17 -1.81 -5.21 9.73
C PRO A 17 -0.75 -4.95 10.78
N ILE A 18 0.51 -4.82 10.35
CA ILE A 18 1.58 -4.46 11.29
C ILE A 18 1.38 -3.03 11.78
N PHE A 19 1.82 -2.74 13.00
CA PHE A 19 1.58 -1.49 13.72
C PHE A 19 0.11 -1.14 14.01
N ARG A 20 -0.84 -2.04 13.73
CA ARG A 20 -2.26 -1.81 14.06
C ARG A 20 -2.48 -1.49 15.54
N ASP A 21 -1.70 -2.06 16.44
CA ASP A 21 -1.78 -1.81 17.89
C ASP A 21 -0.82 -0.75 18.41
N ALA A 22 0.08 -0.25 17.57
CA ALA A 22 0.99 0.82 17.96
C ALA A 22 0.20 2.10 18.28
N ASN A 23 0.64 2.83 19.29
CA ASN A 23 0.08 4.13 19.67
C ASN A 23 1.17 5.20 19.49
N PRO A 24 0.80 6.41 19.03
CA PRO A 24 -0.54 6.84 18.61
C PRO A 24 -0.97 6.21 17.25
N LYS A 25 -2.28 6.09 17.02
CA LYS A 25 -2.86 5.61 15.74
C LYS A 25 -2.71 6.69 14.66
N LEU A 26 -1.62 6.63 13.88
CA LEU A 26 -1.33 7.60 12.82
C LEU A 26 -1.43 6.97 11.43
N ALA A 27 -1.94 7.73 10.46
CA ALA A 27 -1.97 7.31 9.05
C ALA A 27 -0.58 6.92 8.52
N GLN A 28 0.48 7.62 8.98
CA GLN A 28 1.86 7.30 8.65
C GLN A 28 2.30 5.91 9.15
N GLN A 29 1.81 5.47 10.32
CA GLN A 29 2.10 4.12 10.82
C GLN A 29 1.41 3.05 9.97
N TRP A 30 0.17 3.31 9.55
CA TRP A 30 -0.55 2.44 8.62
C TRP A 30 0.17 2.32 7.28
N LEU A 31 0.56 3.45 6.66
CA LEU A 31 1.31 3.46 5.40
C LEU A 31 2.66 2.75 5.52
N LYS A 32 3.39 2.99 6.63
CA LYS A 32 4.64 2.27 6.92
C LYS A 32 4.41 0.75 7.02
N GLY A 33 3.30 0.36 7.65
CA GLY A 33 2.92 -1.04 7.77
C GLY A 33 2.63 -1.69 6.43
N LYS A 34 1.81 -1.02 5.62
CA LYS A 34 1.48 -1.43 4.25
C LYS A 34 2.73 -1.61 3.39
N ARG A 35 3.68 -0.67 3.42
CA ARG A 35 4.93 -0.78 2.65
C ARG A 35 5.72 -2.05 2.93
N ILE A 36 5.78 -2.46 4.19
CA ILE A 36 6.48 -3.69 4.61
C ILE A 36 5.68 -4.94 4.21
N GLN A 37 4.35 -4.90 4.29
CA GLN A 37 3.50 -6.07 4.07
C GLN A 37 3.17 -6.34 2.60
N ASP A 38 3.09 -5.29 1.77
CA ASP A 38 2.71 -5.37 0.36
C ASP A 38 3.87 -5.83 -0.54
N GLY A 39 5.12 -5.72 -0.07
CA GLY A 39 6.29 -6.21 -0.80
C GLY A 39 6.47 -5.54 -2.17
N ALA A 40 6.23 -4.22 -2.26
CA ALA A 40 6.37 -3.49 -3.51
C ALA A 40 7.79 -2.92 -3.74
N GLU A 41 8.78 -3.28 -2.92
CA GLU A 41 10.20 -2.96 -3.14
C GLU A 41 10.48 -1.47 -3.40
N ASP A 42 9.82 -0.58 -2.65
CA ASP A 42 9.86 0.89 -2.85
C ASP A 42 9.36 1.38 -4.24
N LEU A 43 8.75 0.50 -5.03
CA LEU A 43 8.04 0.77 -6.28
C LEU A 43 6.51 0.73 -6.05
N TRP A 44 5.73 0.82 -7.12
CA TRP A 44 4.29 0.62 -7.07
C TRP A 44 3.95 -0.78 -7.57
N ARG A 45 3.18 -1.52 -6.78
CA ARG A 45 2.65 -2.81 -7.22
C ARG A 45 1.24 -2.63 -7.77
N ILE A 46 0.99 -3.17 -8.95
CA ILE A 46 -0.35 -3.31 -9.54
C ILE A 46 -0.48 -4.76 -9.99
N HIS A 47 -1.46 -5.47 -9.44
CA HIS A 47 -1.53 -6.93 -9.43
C HIS A 47 -0.22 -7.51 -8.88
N ASP A 48 0.36 -8.52 -9.54
CA ASP A 48 1.64 -9.11 -9.13
C ASP A 48 2.85 -8.49 -9.86
N CYS A 49 2.69 -7.31 -10.46
CA CYS A 49 3.73 -6.62 -11.21
C CYS A 49 4.23 -5.36 -10.47
N LEU A 50 5.53 -5.09 -10.56
CA LEU A 50 6.16 -3.88 -10.04
C LEU A 50 6.39 -2.87 -11.16
N TYR A 51 6.07 -1.60 -10.88
CA TYR A 51 6.19 -0.49 -11.81
C TYR A 51 6.97 0.64 -11.18
N ASP A 52 7.92 1.20 -11.92
CA ASP A 52 8.48 2.51 -11.60
C ASP A 52 7.66 3.59 -12.30
N LEU A 53 6.88 4.33 -11.52
CA LEU A 53 6.03 5.41 -12.00
C LEU A 53 6.67 6.79 -11.85
N THR A 54 7.95 6.87 -11.43
CA THR A 54 8.61 8.14 -11.06
C THR A 54 8.48 9.21 -12.15
N ASP A 55 8.76 8.85 -13.41
CA ASP A 55 8.68 9.77 -14.55
C ASP A 55 7.25 10.11 -15.01
N PHE A 56 6.28 9.35 -14.52
CA PHE A 56 4.87 9.52 -14.82
C PHE A 56 4.13 10.36 -13.76
N ILE A 57 4.68 10.51 -12.55
CA ILE A 57 4.03 11.23 -11.43
C ILE A 57 3.54 12.62 -11.86
N SER A 58 4.36 13.39 -12.58
CA SER A 58 4.01 14.75 -13.01
C SER A 58 3.04 14.79 -14.18
N LYS A 59 2.83 13.66 -14.87
CA LYS A 59 1.98 13.51 -16.04
C LYS A 59 0.67 12.80 -15.73
N HIS A 60 0.53 12.26 -14.53
CA HIS A 60 -0.65 11.50 -14.12
C HIS A 60 -1.90 12.39 -14.10
N PRO A 61 -2.93 12.12 -14.93
CA PRO A 61 -4.12 12.96 -15.00
C PRO A 61 -4.91 13.05 -13.69
N GLY A 62 -4.86 12.01 -12.86
CA GLY A 62 -5.46 11.98 -11.52
C GLY A 62 -4.67 12.76 -10.45
N GLY A 63 -3.59 13.45 -10.83
CA GLY A 63 -2.72 14.22 -9.94
C GLY A 63 -1.58 13.40 -9.31
N SER A 64 -0.53 14.10 -8.87
CA SER A 64 0.71 13.48 -8.37
C SER A 64 0.62 12.92 -6.95
N GLN A 65 -0.26 13.49 -6.12
CA GLN A 65 -0.28 13.25 -4.68
C GLN A 65 -0.47 11.78 -4.31
N TRP A 66 -1.39 11.08 -4.99
CA TRP A 66 -1.67 9.68 -4.70
C TRP A 66 -0.44 8.81 -4.93
N LEU A 67 0.21 8.93 -6.09
CA LEU A 67 1.42 8.17 -6.41
C LEU A 67 2.56 8.47 -5.42
N LEU A 68 2.71 9.72 -4.98
CA LEU A 68 3.72 10.10 -3.98
C LEU A 68 3.47 9.44 -2.62
N PHE A 69 2.23 9.39 -2.14
CA PHE A 69 1.92 8.80 -0.83
C PHE A 69 1.98 7.27 -0.82
N THR A 70 1.61 6.64 -1.94
CA THR A 70 1.52 5.18 -2.10
C THR A 70 2.77 4.54 -2.67
N LYS A 71 3.87 5.28 -2.83
CA LYS A 71 5.16 4.66 -3.18
C LYS A 71 5.52 3.58 -2.16
N GLY A 72 5.92 2.42 -2.67
CA GLY A 72 6.24 1.24 -1.89
C GLY A 72 5.02 0.42 -1.44
N THR A 73 3.82 0.66 -1.96
CA THR A 73 2.62 -0.12 -1.62
C THR A 73 1.99 -0.81 -2.84
N ASP A 74 1.14 -1.79 -2.57
CA ASP A 74 0.21 -2.35 -3.56
C ASP A 74 -0.96 -1.38 -3.75
N ILE A 75 -1.11 -0.90 -4.99
CA ILE A 75 -2.14 0.06 -5.41
C ILE A 75 -3.17 -0.55 -6.38
N THR A 76 -3.28 -1.88 -6.43
CA THR A 76 -4.16 -2.60 -7.36
C THR A 76 -5.61 -2.15 -7.25
N GLU A 77 -6.13 -2.09 -6.02
CA GLU A 77 -7.51 -1.67 -5.76
C GLU A 77 -7.76 -0.24 -6.26
N GLN A 78 -6.83 0.68 -5.96
CA GLN A 78 -6.93 2.07 -6.37
C GLN A 78 -6.85 2.20 -7.89
N PHE A 79 -5.98 1.42 -8.53
CA PHE A 79 -5.84 1.41 -9.98
C PHE A 79 -7.11 0.92 -10.66
N GLU A 80 -7.61 -0.27 -10.31
CA GLU A 80 -8.79 -0.88 -10.96
C GLU A 80 -10.09 -0.09 -10.68
N THR A 81 -10.18 0.60 -9.54
CA THR A 81 -11.34 1.45 -9.23
C THR A 81 -11.44 2.69 -10.13
N HIS A 82 -10.29 3.26 -10.54
CA HIS A 82 -10.26 4.53 -11.27
C HIS A 82 -9.94 4.37 -12.77
N HIS A 83 -9.38 3.23 -13.19
CA HIS A 83 -8.96 2.98 -14.56
C HIS A 83 -9.75 1.79 -15.13
N LEU A 84 -10.86 2.09 -15.78
CA LEU A 84 -11.68 1.08 -16.44
C LEU A 84 -10.95 0.54 -17.68
N LYS A 85 -11.01 -0.78 -17.86
CA LYS A 85 -10.62 -1.42 -19.11
C LYS A 85 -11.73 -1.16 -20.13
N GLY A 86 -11.35 -0.56 -21.26
CA GLY A 86 -12.24 -0.39 -22.42
C GLY A 86 -12.50 -1.71 -23.15
#